data_AF-A0A932NWI7-F1
#
_entry.id   AF-A0A932NWI7-F1
#
_cell.length_a   1.000
_cell.length_b   1.000
_cell.length_c   1.000
_cell.angle_alpha   90.00
_cell.angle_beta   90.00
_cell.angle_gamma   90.00
#
_symmetry.space_group_name_H-M   'P 1'
#
loop_
_entity.id
_entity.type
_entity.pdbx_description
1 polymer ?
#
loop_
_entity_poly.entity_id
_entity_poly.type
_entity_poly.pdbx_seq_one_letter_code
_entity_poly.pdbx_strand_id
1 'polypeptide(L)'
;MPIIQSSIKRARQNERHRLRLLPYRTQMKTMIRSALDLVTLQNIEEARAILPRAYKAIDTAAKKKIISFRTASRRKSRLARAVQAASAPSK
;
A
#
# COMPACT_ATOMS: atom_id res chain seq x y z
N MET A 1 -26.39 -10.46 -14.94
CA MET A 1 -26.98 -9.26 -14.31
C MET A 1 -27.70 -9.69 -13.04
N PRO A 2 -27.67 -8.91 -11.94
CA PRO A 2 -28.46 -9.23 -10.76
C PRO A 2 -29.95 -9.07 -11.10
N ILE A 3 -30.75 -10.09 -10.80
CA ILE A 3 -32.19 -10.11 -11.12
C ILE A 3 -33.00 -9.35 -10.05
N ILE A 4 -32.53 -9.38 -8.79
CA ILE A 4 -33.21 -8.77 -7.64
C ILE A 4 -32.86 -7.27 -7.55
N GLN A 5 -33.86 -6.41 -7.32
CA GLN A 5 -33.68 -4.95 -7.24
C GLN A 5 -32.66 -4.51 -6.18
N SER A 6 -32.63 -5.18 -5.03
CA SER A 6 -31.66 -4.93 -3.96
C SER A 6 -30.21 -5.19 -4.43
N SER A 7 -30.01 -6.25 -5.20
CA SER A 7 -28.72 -6.63 -5.77
C SER A 7 -28.25 -5.63 -6.84
N ILE A 8 -29.15 -5.12 -7.69
CA ILE A 8 -28.85 -4.05 -8.66
C ILE A 8 -28.41 -2.77 -7.92
N LYS A 9 -29.07 -2.41 -6.82
CA LYS A 9 -28.67 -1.27 -5.97
C LYS A 9 -27.28 -1.49 -5.38
N ARG A 10 -26.99 -2.69 -4.84
CA ARG A 10 -25.68 -3.02 -4.27
C ARG A 10 -24.56 -2.97 -5.32
N ALA A 11 -24.82 -3.44 -6.54
CA ALA A 11 -23.86 -3.34 -7.64
C ALA A 11 -23.47 -1.89 -7.95
N ARG A 12 -24.47 -0.99 -8.10
CA ARG A 12 -24.23 0.45 -8.32
C ARG A 12 -23.47 1.11 -7.18
N GLN A 13 -23.79 0.77 -5.94
CA GLN A 13 -23.07 1.28 -4.76
C GLN A 13 -21.61 0.81 -4.78
N ASN A 14 -21.38 -0.49 -5.01
CA ASN A 14 -20.05 -1.08 -5.01
C ASN A 14 -19.13 -0.45 -6.05
N GLU A 15 -19.62 -0.13 -7.24
CA GLU A 15 -18.83 0.57 -8.26
C GLU A 15 -18.38 1.96 -7.81
N ARG A 16 -19.31 2.74 -7.23
CA ARG A 16 -18.98 4.06 -6.66
C ARG A 16 -17.97 3.95 -5.51
N HIS A 17 -18.12 2.95 -4.64
CA HIS A 17 -17.14 2.68 -3.58
C HIS A 17 -15.78 2.26 -4.16
N ARG A 18 -15.77 1.41 -5.18
CA ARG A 18 -14.55 0.95 -5.86
C ARG A 18 -13.78 2.13 -6.46
N LEU A 19 -14.44 2.99 -7.22
CA LEU A 19 -13.82 4.16 -7.85
C LEU A 19 -13.20 5.12 -6.82
N ARG A 20 -13.87 5.35 -5.68
CA ARG A 20 -13.33 6.19 -4.61
C ARG A 20 -12.12 5.57 -3.90
N LEU A 21 -12.05 4.25 -3.78
CA LEU A 21 -10.96 3.56 -3.08
C LEU A 21 -9.78 3.22 -3.98
N LEU A 22 -10.00 3.16 -5.30
CA LEU A 22 -8.99 2.79 -6.30
C LEU A 22 -7.72 3.67 -6.24
N PRO A 23 -7.79 5.02 -6.11
CA PRO A 23 -6.60 5.86 -6.04
C PRO A 23 -5.72 5.56 -4.83
N TYR A 24 -6.33 5.34 -3.65
CA TYR A 24 -5.58 5.02 -2.43
C TYR A 24 -4.92 3.64 -2.52
N ARG A 25 -5.63 2.67 -3.13
CA ARG A 25 -5.09 1.32 -3.31
C ARG A 25 -3.90 1.31 -4.29
N THR A 26 -4.00 2.07 -5.38
CA THR A 26 -2.93 2.19 -6.38
C THR A 26 -1.75 2.97 -5.81
N GLN A 27 -1.98 4.12 -5.19
CA GLN A 27 -0.93 4.91 -4.53
C GLN A 27 -0.12 4.09 -3.52
N MET A 28 -0.80 3.32 -2.66
CA MET A 28 -0.11 2.43 -1.72
C MET A 28 0.78 1.42 -2.44
N LYS A 29 0.30 0.78 -3.52
CA LYS A 29 1.10 -0.17 -4.31
C LYS A 29 2.29 0.52 -4.98
N THR A 30 2.08 1.69 -5.57
CA THR A 30 3.14 2.47 -6.23
C THR A 30 4.24 2.83 -5.23
N MET A 31 3.89 3.37 -4.06
CA MET A 31 4.88 3.75 -3.04
C MET A 31 5.67 2.55 -2.51
N ILE A 32 5.01 1.41 -2.32
CA ILE A 32 5.71 0.17 -1.93
C ILE A 32 6.68 -0.27 -3.02
N ARG A 33 6.25 -0.23 -4.29
CA ARG A 33 7.09 -0.63 -5.42
C ARG A 33 8.29 0.31 -5.59
N SER A 34 8.07 1.63 -5.58
CA SER A 34 9.15 2.61 -5.64
C SER A 34 10.18 2.42 -4.52
N ALA A 35 9.74 2.10 -3.30
CA ALA A 35 10.66 1.81 -2.20
C ALA A 35 11.48 0.53 -2.43
N LEU A 36 10.89 -0.51 -3.02
CA LEU A 36 11.61 -1.74 -3.36
C LEU A 36 12.58 -1.52 -4.53
N ASP A 37 12.17 -0.77 -5.55
CA ASP A 37 13.01 -0.45 -6.70
C ASP A 37 14.25 0.35 -6.27
N LEU A 38 14.12 1.31 -5.36
CA LEU A 38 15.26 2.06 -4.79
C LEU A 38 16.21 1.17 -3.97
N VAL A 39 15.67 0.19 -3.24
CA VAL A 39 16.47 -0.81 -2.51
C VAL A 39 17.27 -1.68 -3.48
N THR A 40 16.67 -2.08 -4.62
CA THR A 40 17.40 -2.84 -5.65
C THR A 40 18.49 -2.03 -6.35
N LEU A 41 18.29 -0.72 -6.49
CA LEU A 41 19.26 0.21 -7.09
C LEU A 41 20.34 0.65 -6.09
N GLN A 42 20.36 0.10 -4.87
CA GLN A 42 21.30 0.44 -3.78
C GLN A 42 21.33 1.93 -3.39
N ASN A 43 20.28 2.69 -3.69
CA ASN A 43 20.22 4.11 -3.36
C ASN A 43 19.64 4.31 -1.94
N ILE A 44 20.49 4.12 -0.93
CA ILE A 44 20.08 3.97 0.49
C ILE A 44 19.49 5.28 1.05
N GLU A 45 20.00 6.44 0.66
CA GLU A 45 19.50 7.73 1.16
C GLU A 45 18.08 8.03 0.65
N GLU A 46 17.85 7.83 -0.64
CA GLU A 46 16.52 7.98 -1.24
C GLU A 46 15.53 6.95 -0.70
N ALA A 47 15.99 5.71 -0.47
CA ALA A 47 15.18 4.66 0.14
C ALA A 47 14.75 5.03 1.58
N ARG A 48 15.60 5.71 2.35
CA ARG A 48 15.23 6.23 3.67
C ARG A 48 14.23 7.38 3.58
N ALA A 49 14.39 8.27 2.60
CA ALA A 49 13.49 9.40 2.39
C ALA A 49 12.07 8.99 1.95
N ILE A 50 11.92 7.89 1.20
CA ILE A 50 10.61 7.41 0.72
C ILE A 50 9.81 6.66 1.80
N LEU A 51 10.48 6.10 2.83
CA LEU A 51 9.85 5.29 3.88
C LEU A 51 8.68 5.99 4.61
N PRO A 52 8.81 7.25 5.09
CA PRO A 52 7.72 7.95 5.76
C PRO A 52 6.49 8.12 4.85
N ARG A 53 6.72 8.38 3.56
CA ARG A 53 5.64 8.52 2.56
C ARG A 53 4.94 7.18 2.33
N ALA A 54 5.71 6.09 2.22
CA ALA A 54 5.17 4.74 2.09
C ALA A 54 4.33 4.33 3.32
N TYR A 55 4.81 4.63 4.54
CA TYR A 55 4.06 4.37 5.77
C TYR A 55 2.75 5.15 5.83
N LYS A 56 2.77 6.45 5.48
CA LYS A 56 1.55 7.26 5.41
C LYS A 56 0.52 6.68 4.44
N ALA A 57 0.96 6.23 3.26
CA ALA A 57 0.08 5.60 2.27
C ALA A 57 -0.52 4.27 2.76
N ILE A 58 0.29 3.42 3.42
CA ILE A 58 -0.16 2.14 3.99
C ILE A 58 -1.18 2.37 5.11
N ASP A 59 -0.89 3.30 6.02
CA ASP A 59 -1.77 3.56 7.17
C ASP A 59 -3.08 4.25 6.73
N THR A 60 -3.04 5.09 5.69
CA THR A 60 -4.26 5.65 5.08
C THR A 60 -5.13 4.57 4.45
N ALA A 61 -4.52 3.59 3.77
CA ALA A 61 -5.25 2.45 3.21
C ALA A 61 -5.87 1.56 4.30
N ALA A 62 -5.21 1.43 5.46
CA ALA A 62 -5.75 0.72 6.61
C ALA A 62 -6.95 1.46 7.24
N LYS A 63 -6.83 2.78 7.45
CA LYS A 63 -7.93 3.62 7.97
C LYS A 63 -9.17 3.57 7.08
N LYS A 64 -8.98 3.57 5.75
CA LYS A 64 -10.08 3.43 4.78
C LYS A 64 -10.59 1.98 4.61
N LYS A 65 -10.14 1.04 5.44
CA LYS A 65 -10.52 -0.38 5.42
C LYS A 65 -10.24 -1.08 4.08
N ILE A 66 -9.30 -0.57 3.27
CA ILE A 66 -8.86 -1.21 2.03
C ILE A 66 -8.01 -2.45 2.36
N ILE A 67 -7.23 -2.36 3.44
CA ILE A 67 -6.46 -3.45 4.01
C ILE A 67 -6.73 -3.57 5.51
N SER A 68 -6.60 -4.78 6.06
CA SER A 68 -6.63 -5.00 7.51
C SER A 68 -5.39 -4.37 8.18
N PHE A 69 -5.55 -3.91 9.42
CA PHE A 69 -4.46 -3.39 10.26
C PHE A 69 -3.27 -4.37 10.35
N ARG A 70 -3.54 -5.68 10.43
CA ARG A 70 -2.48 -6.71 10.45
C ARG A 70 -1.69 -6.73 9.14
N THR A 71 -2.36 -6.52 8.01
CA THR A 71 -1.70 -6.46 6.70
C THR A 71 -0.86 -5.19 6.56
N ALA A 72 -1.35 -4.07 7.10
CA ALA A 72 -0.58 -2.82 7.16
C ALA A 72 0.71 -3.01 7.97
N SER A 73 0.61 -3.55 9.20
CA SER A 73 1.77 -3.83 10.06
C SER A 73 2.78 -4.76 9.40
N ARG A 74 2.33 -5.85 8.77
CA ARG A 74 3.21 -6.76 8.02
C ARG A 74 3.95 -6.06 6.89
N ARG A 75 3.28 -5.19 6.13
CA ARG A 75 3.90 -4.45 5.02
C ARG A 75 4.92 -3.42 5.52
N LYS A 76 4.61 -2.69 6.59
CA LYS A 76 5.57 -1.76 7.23
C LYS A 76 6.82 -2.51 7.71
N SER A 77 6.63 -3.63 8.41
CA SER A 77 7.75 -4.47 8.88
C SER A 77 8.62 -5.00 7.73
N ARG A 78 8.01 -5.47 6.63
CA ARG A 78 8.77 -5.94 5.46
C ARG A 78 9.57 -4.84 4.77
N LEU A 79 8.98 -3.65 4.59
CA LEU A 79 9.69 -2.51 4.01
C LEU A 79 10.86 -2.07 4.89
N ALA A 80 10.66 -1.98 6.20
CA ALA A 80 11.73 -1.65 7.14
C ALA A 80 12.88 -2.65 7.06
N ARG A 81 12.57 -3.95 7.03
CA ARG A 81 13.57 -5.02 6.90
C ARG A 81 14.35 -4.94 5.60
N ALA A 82 13.68 -4.64 4.47
CA ALA A 82 14.33 -4.50 3.18
C ALA A 82 15.33 -3.34 3.16
N VAL A 83 14.94 -2.17 3.68
CA VAL A 83 15.85 -1.02 3.78
C VAL A 83 16.98 -1.27 4.77
N GLN A 84 16.69 -1.90 5.91
CA GLN A 84 17.72 -2.23 6.90
C GLN A 84 18.75 -3.21 6.33
N ALA A 85 18.30 -4.26 5.63
CA ALA A 85 19.18 -5.23 4.98
C ALA A 85 20.09 -4.58 3.93
N ALA A 86 19.58 -3.59 3.18
CA ALA A 86 20.38 -2.84 2.23
C ALA A 86 21.37 -1.86 2.90
N SER A 87 21.08 -1.39 4.11
CA SER A 87 21.94 -0.44 4.83
C SER A 87 22.96 -1.09 5.78
N ALA A 88 22.75 -2.35 6.15
CA ALA A 88 23.67 -3.07 7.03
C ALA A 88 24.91 -3.48 6.22
N PRO A 89 26.14 -3.19 6.71
CA PRO A 89 27.33 -3.74 6.09
C PRO A 89 27.24 -5.26 6.15
N SER A 90 27.50 -5.93 5.02
CA SER A 90 27.64 -7.38 4.97
C SER A 90 28.67 -7.80 6.02
N LYS A 91 28.23 -8.60 6.99
CA LYS A 91 29.13 -9.22 7.95
C LYS A 91 29.94 -10.31 7.26
#